data_AF-A0A534NTP9-F1
#
_entry.id   AF-A0A534NTP9-F1
#
_cell.length_a   1.000
_cell.length_b   1.000
_cell.length_c   1.000
_cell.angle_alpha   90.00
_cell.angle_beta   90.00
_cell.angle_gamma   90.00
#
_symmetry.space_group_name_H-M   'P 1'
#
loop_
_entity.id
_entity.type
_entity.pdbx_description
1 polymer ?
#
loop_
_entity_poly.entity_id
_entity_poly.type
_entity_poly.pdbx_seq_one_letter_code
_entity_poly.pdbx_strand_id
1 'polypeptide(L)'
;MALLYPQGMRIIIDGVLGGGSPAQVDRAALFMVLVALLQAVAVSARFTLISLAGERAVTRIRERLFSGILDQEIGFFDRRRTGELTSRLASDTAVLQSAVSANISIGLRSVAQIAGGIGFLLWTSPVLTGLMLAVVPPVALGGVLYGRRVRKLSRDVQDALASANEVAEEAISGIRTVRSFAAEGAETARYSTRTRHAYALAKKRVLAGASFMASGSFAAYAAAAVVFWYGGRLVLRGEMTVGGLTSFLVYTLIVAFSLGALADLWADFMRSLGAAER
;
A
#
# COMPACT_ATOMS: atom_id res chain seq x y z
N MET A 1 -21.28 6.69 -2.80
CA MET A 1 -21.44 6.48 -4.26
C MET A 1 -20.78 5.20 -4.75
N ALA A 2 -19.48 4.96 -4.53
CA ALA A 2 -18.81 3.71 -4.97
C ALA A 2 -19.48 2.41 -4.45
N LEU A 3 -20.12 2.48 -3.27
CA LEU A 3 -20.85 1.35 -2.68
C LEU A 3 -22.26 1.15 -3.26
N LEU A 4 -22.77 2.05 -4.10
CA LEU A 4 -24.07 1.88 -4.77
C LEU A 4 -23.95 1.06 -6.06
N TYR A 5 -22.75 1.04 -6.65
CA TYR A 5 -22.48 0.32 -7.90
C TYR A 5 -22.74 -1.20 -7.79
N PRO A 6 -22.33 -1.90 -6.71
CA PRO A 6 -22.63 -3.32 -6.54
C PRO A 6 -24.13 -3.62 -6.36
N GLN A 7 -24.93 -2.69 -5.81
CA GLN A 7 -26.40 -2.84 -5.76
C GLN A 7 -27.02 -2.73 -7.15
N GLY A 8 -26.56 -1.80 -7.98
CA GLY A 8 -27.01 -1.70 -9.38
C GLY A 8 -26.75 -2.99 -10.15
N MET A 9 -25.57 -3.58 -9.95
CA MET A 9 -25.22 -4.88 -10.54
C MET A 9 -26.10 -6.02 -10.02
N ARG A 10 -26.43 -6.05 -8.72
CA ARG A 10 -27.38 -7.00 -8.15
C ARG A 10 -28.75 -6.93 -8.83
N ILE A 11 -29.29 -5.72 -9.02
CA ILE A 11 -30.60 -5.52 -9.65
C ILE A 11 -30.60 -6.02 -11.10
N ILE A 12 -29.53 -5.77 -11.87
CA ILE A 12 -29.41 -6.29 -13.24
C ILE A 12 -29.35 -7.81 -13.24
N ILE A 13 -28.49 -8.41 -12.43
CA ILE A 13 -28.30 -9.87 -12.42
C ILE A 13 -29.57 -10.58 -11.97
N ASP A 14 -30.22 -10.11 -10.92
CA ASP A 14 -31.48 -10.67 -10.42
C ASP A 14 -32.62 -10.46 -11.43
N GLY A 15 -32.65 -9.30 -12.12
CA GLY A 15 -33.62 -9.01 -13.17
C GLY A 15 -33.47 -9.89 -14.41
N VAL A 16 -32.24 -10.12 -14.88
CA VAL A 16 -31.96 -10.97 -16.06
C VAL A 16 -32.26 -12.43 -15.76
N LEU A 17 -31.86 -12.94 -14.59
CA LEU A 17 -32.06 -14.34 -14.22
C LEU A 17 -33.51 -14.65 -13.79
N GLY A 18 -34.27 -13.64 -13.35
CA GLY A 18 -35.67 -13.75 -12.97
C GLY A 18 -36.67 -13.63 -14.12
N GLY A 19 -36.22 -13.51 -15.38
CA GLY A 19 -37.10 -13.34 -16.55
C GLY A 19 -37.59 -11.90 -16.78
N GLY A 20 -36.84 -10.90 -16.29
CA GLY A 20 -37.14 -9.48 -16.46
C GLY A 20 -37.10 -9.02 -17.92
N SER A 21 -37.85 -7.96 -18.23
CA SER A 21 -37.93 -7.42 -19.59
C SER A 21 -36.64 -6.67 -19.97
N PRO A 22 -36.26 -6.63 -21.27
CA PRO A 22 -35.09 -5.87 -21.74
C PRO A 22 -35.07 -4.42 -21.24
N ALA A 23 -36.25 -3.79 -21.12
CA ALA A 23 -36.39 -2.43 -20.59
C ALA A 23 -35.96 -2.28 -19.12
N GLN A 24 -36.04 -3.32 -18.28
CA GLN A 24 -35.54 -3.27 -16.90
C GLN A 24 -34.01 -3.27 -16.86
N VAL A 25 -33.38 -4.04 -17.75
CA VAL A 25 -31.92 -4.09 -17.91
C VAL A 25 -31.42 -2.73 -18.40
N ASP A 26 -32.06 -2.14 -19.41
CA ASP A 26 -31.70 -0.82 -19.94
C ASP A 26 -31.81 0.29 -18.88
N ARG A 27 -32.88 0.29 -18.08
CA ARG A 27 -33.04 1.26 -16.99
C ARG A 27 -31.99 1.10 -15.90
N ALA A 28 -31.66 -0.14 -15.53
CA ALA A 28 -30.64 -0.40 -14.53
C ALA A 28 -29.22 -0.07 -15.05
N ALA A 29 -28.95 -0.30 -16.33
CA ALA A 29 -27.72 0.14 -16.98
C ALA A 29 -27.61 1.67 -17.02
N LEU A 30 -28.69 2.37 -17.40
CA LEU A 30 -28.75 3.84 -17.37
C LEU A 30 -28.51 4.38 -15.95
N PHE A 31 -29.13 3.76 -14.94
CA PHE A 31 -28.91 4.10 -13.54
C PHE A 31 -27.44 3.91 -13.13
N MET A 32 -26.80 2.80 -13.52
CA MET A 32 -25.38 2.58 -13.25
C MET A 32 -24.48 3.62 -13.92
N VAL A 33 -24.78 4.03 -15.16
CA VAL A 33 -24.05 5.10 -15.86
C VAL A 33 -24.22 6.43 -15.12
N LEU A 34 -25.44 6.77 -14.69
CA LEU A 34 -25.69 7.99 -13.91
C LEU A 34 -24.94 7.98 -12.58
N VAL A 35 -24.94 6.85 -11.86
CA VAL A 35 -24.17 6.69 -10.61
C VAL A 35 -22.67 6.80 -10.88
N ALA A 36 -22.17 6.23 -11.99
CA ALA A 36 -20.77 6.33 -12.38
C ALA A 36 -20.37 7.78 -12.71
N LEU A 37 -21.21 8.54 -13.43
CA LEU A 37 -20.99 9.96 -13.71
C LEU A 37 -20.97 10.78 -12.43
N LEU A 38 -21.95 10.59 -11.54
CA LEU A 38 -21.98 11.25 -10.23
C LEU A 38 -20.76 10.90 -9.39
N GLN A 39 -20.32 9.64 -9.42
CA GLN A 39 -19.10 9.19 -8.75
C GLN A 39 -17.86 9.87 -9.33
N ALA A 40 -17.74 9.97 -10.65
CA ALA A 40 -16.60 10.64 -11.30
C ALA A 40 -16.52 12.12 -10.88
N VAL A 41 -17.65 12.82 -10.90
CA VAL A 41 -17.74 14.22 -10.44
C VAL A 41 -17.38 14.32 -8.96
N ALA A 42 -17.93 13.47 -8.10
CA ALA A 42 -17.63 13.48 -6.66
C ALA A 42 -16.16 13.18 -6.36
N VAL A 43 -15.55 12.23 -7.08
CA VAL A 43 -14.12 11.90 -6.93
C VAL A 43 -13.25 13.08 -7.37
N SER A 44 -13.55 13.68 -8.52
CA SER A 44 -12.82 14.83 -9.04
C SER A 44 -12.92 16.05 -8.10
N ALA A 45 -14.14 16.38 -7.65
CA ALA A 45 -14.38 17.48 -6.73
C ALA A 45 -13.64 17.27 -5.40
N ARG A 46 -13.78 16.08 -4.79
CA ARG A 46 -13.09 15.74 -3.54
C ARG A 46 -11.58 15.80 -3.68
N PHE A 47 -11.03 15.24 -4.77
CA PHE A 47 -9.60 15.28 -5.04
C PHE A 47 -9.11 16.72 -5.19
N THR A 48 -9.79 17.52 -6.01
CA THR A 48 -9.42 18.92 -6.26
C THR A 48 -9.48 19.76 -4.99
N LEU A 49 -10.55 19.66 -4.20
CA LEU A 49 -10.72 20.42 -2.97
C LEU A 49 -9.64 20.10 -1.93
N ILE A 50 -9.36 18.82 -1.70
CA ILE A 50 -8.35 18.40 -0.71
C ILE A 50 -6.94 18.74 -1.21
N SER A 51 -6.64 18.50 -2.49
CA SER A 51 -5.34 18.82 -3.07
C SER A 51 -5.05 20.32 -3.03
N LEU A 52 -6.00 21.17 -3.45
CA LEU A 52 -5.84 22.62 -3.38
C LEU A 52 -5.71 23.15 -1.94
N ALA A 53 -6.45 22.56 -0.99
CA ALA A 53 -6.29 22.90 0.43
C ALA A 53 -4.89 22.53 0.94
N GLY A 54 -4.37 21.36 0.55
CA GLY A 54 -3.02 20.92 0.87
C GLY A 54 -1.95 21.83 0.27
N GLU A 55 -2.06 22.19 -1.02
CA GLU A 55 -1.16 23.16 -1.67
C GLU A 55 -1.15 24.48 -0.92
N ARG A 56 -2.33 25.05 -0.62
CA ARG A 56 -2.42 26.31 0.14
C ARG A 56 -1.78 26.24 1.52
N ALA A 57 -1.92 25.11 2.22
CA ALA A 57 -1.27 24.92 3.52
C ALA A 57 0.25 24.91 3.39
N VAL A 58 0.78 24.19 2.39
CA VAL A 58 2.23 24.09 2.13
C VAL A 58 2.81 25.41 1.69
N THR A 59 2.14 26.16 0.82
CA THR A 59 2.56 27.50 0.42
C THR A 59 2.72 28.42 1.64
N ARG A 60 1.73 28.45 2.55
CA ARG A 60 1.84 29.24 3.79
C ARG A 60 2.98 28.78 4.69
N ILE A 61 3.23 27.47 4.77
CA ILE A 61 4.35 26.92 5.55
C ILE A 61 5.68 27.35 4.93
N ARG A 62 5.83 27.27 3.60
CA ARG A 62 7.03 27.73 2.87
C ARG A 62 7.29 29.22 3.08
N GLU A 63 6.26 30.05 2.97
CA GLU A 63 6.36 31.50 3.19
C GLU A 63 6.79 31.81 4.63
N ARG A 64 6.16 31.19 5.64
CA ARG A 64 6.51 31.37 7.04
C ARG A 64 7.91 30.86 7.38
N LEU A 65 8.30 29.72 6.83
CA LEU A 65 9.63 29.14 7.05
C LEU A 65 10.70 30.03 6.41
N PHE A 66 10.46 30.52 5.19
CA PHE A 66 11.39 31.42 4.52
C PHE A 66 11.55 32.74 5.29
N SER A 67 10.44 33.36 5.72
CA SER A 67 10.49 34.55 6.57
C SER A 67 11.24 34.28 7.88
N GLY A 68 10.92 33.18 8.57
CA GLY A 68 11.56 32.83 9.84
C GLY A 68 13.05 32.50 9.72
N ILE A 69 13.50 31.97 8.56
CA ILE A 69 14.92 31.79 8.26
C ILE A 69 15.60 33.16 8.11
N LEU A 70 15.00 34.10 7.38
CA LEU A 70 15.56 35.43 7.17
C LEU A 70 15.65 36.25 8.47
N ASP A 71 14.77 36.01 9.44
CA ASP A 71 14.76 36.68 10.74
C ASP A 71 15.78 36.10 11.75
N GLN A 72 16.57 35.08 11.37
CA GLN A 72 17.59 34.50 12.27
C GLN A 72 18.85 35.37 12.40
N GLU A 73 19.56 35.22 13.51
CA GLU A 73 20.85 35.87 13.74
C GLU A 73 21.96 35.35 12.80
N ILE A 74 22.98 36.17 12.54
CA ILE A 74 24.11 35.79 11.67
C ILE A 74 24.80 34.50 12.17
N GLY A 75 24.89 34.31 13.48
CA GLY A 75 25.46 33.09 14.10
C GLY A 75 24.70 31.79 13.76
N PHE A 76 23.43 31.86 13.35
CA PHE A 76 22.69 30.72 12.81
C PHE A 76 23.21 30.31 11.44
N PHE A 77 23.46 31.30 10.56
CA PHE A 77 23.99 31.08 9.21
C PHE A 77 25.46 30.64 9.22
N ASP A 78 26.25 31.07 10.21
CA ASP A 78 27.63 30.61 10.37
C ASP A 78 27.73 29.10 10.71
N ARG A 79 26.68 28.54 11.32
CA ARG A 79 26.62 27.12 11.74
C ARG A 79 25.91 26.21 10.74
N ARG A 80 25.16 26.75 9.79
CA ARG A 80 24.30 25.98 8.87
C ARG A 80 24.62 26.29 7.41
N ARG A 81 24.82 25.25 6.61
CA ARG A 81 25.11 25.42 5.18
C ARG A 81 23.86 25.89 4.44
N THR A 82 23.99 26.86 3.54
CA THR A 82 22.89 27.34 2.69
C THR A 82 22.17 26.20 1.96
N GLY A 83 22.92 25.20 1.47
CA GLY A 83 22.36 24.01 0.82
C GLY A 83 21.49 23.13 1.73
N GLU A 84 21.74 23.13 3.04
CA GLU A 84 20.89 22.42 4.01
C GLU A 84 19.56 23.15 4.18
N LEU A 85 19.59 24.48 4.31
CA LEU A 85 18.40 25.31 4.49
C LEU A 85 17.49 25.27 3.25
N THR A 86 18.06 25.38 2.05
CA THR A 86 17.29 25.28 0.80
C THR A 86 16.75 23.88 0.58
N SER A 87 17.50 22.84 0.96
CA SER A 87 17.03 21.45 0.91
C SER A 87 15.83 21.23 1.84
N ARG A 88 15.88 21.70 3.09
CA ARG A 88 14.74 21.63 4.02
C ARG A 88 13.53 22.41 3.50
N LEU A 89 13.76 23.61 2.95
CA LEU A 89 12.69 24.44 2.38
C LEU A 89 11.99 23.73 1.20
N ALA A 90 12.73 22.97 0.39
CA ALA A 90 12.19 22.30 -0.80
C ALA A 90 11.66 20.88 -0.51
N SER A 91 12.50 20.02 0.08
CA SER A 91 12.27 18.59 0.29
C SER A 91 11.27 18.34 1.42
N ASP A 92 11.48 18.93 2.60
CA ASP A 92 10.64 18.63 3.77
C ASP A 92 9.22 19.16 3.59
N THR A 93 9.08 20.31 2.94
CA THR A 93 7.76 20.88 2.63
C THR A 93 7.03 20.10 1.54
N ALA A 94 7.74 19.47 0.59
CA ALA A 94 7.14 18.57 -0.41
C ALA A 94 6.67 17.25 0.22
N VAL A 95 7.41 16.71 1.20
CA VAL A 95 6.96 15.55 1.99
C VAL A 95 5.69 15.90 2.77
N LEU A 96 5.65 17.08 3.39
CA LEU A 96 4.48 17.56 4.12
C LEU A 96 3.26 17.75 3.19
N GLN A 97 3.48 18.25 1.97
CA GLN A 97 2.45 18.39 0.94
C GLN A 97 1.81 17.05 0.60
N SER A 98 2.62 16.03 0.32
CA SER A 98 2.13 14.69 0.00
C SER A 98 1.34 14.08 1.16
N ALA A 99 1.84 14.25 2.40
CA ALA A 99 1.19 13.76 3.60
C ALA A 99 -0.17 14.44 3.88
N VAL A 100 -0.29 15.75 3.64
CA VAL A 100 -1.52 16.51 3.93
C VAL A 100 -2.56 16.37 2.81
N SER A 101 -2.14 16.34 1.55
CA SER A 101 -3.07 16.33 0.41
C SER A 101 -3.51 14.91 0.01
N ALA A 102 -2.57 14.07 -0.43
CA ALA A 102 -2.87 12.77 -0.99
C ALA A 102 -3.24 11.76 0.11
N ASN A 103 -2.47 11.70 1.20
CA ASN A 103 -2.64 10.67 2.22
C ASN A 103 -3.93 10.84 3.03
N ILE A 104 -4.30 12.07 3.39
CA ILE A 104 -5.58 12.34 4.07
C ILE A 104 -6.76 12.00 3.15
N SER A 105 -6.69 12.38 1.87
CA SER A 105 -7.74 12.07 0.90
C SER A 105 -7.93 10.56 0.74
N ILE A 106 -6.85 9.80 0.53
CA ILE A 106 -6.93 8.35 0.38
C ILE A 106 -7.40 7.73 1.70
N GLY A 107 -6.88 8.19 2.85
CA GLY A 107 -7.22 7.65 4.17
C GLY A 107 -8.71 7.79 4.49
N LEU A 108 -9.25 9.00 4.36
CA LEU A 108 -10.66 9.26 4.62
C LEU A 108 -11.57 8.44 3.69
N ARG A 109 -11.22 8.36 2.41
CA ARG A 109 -11.94 7.52 1.44
C ARG A 109 -11.92 6.06 1.86
N SER A 110 -10.74 5.52 2.17
CA SER A 110 -10.59 4.10 2.48
C SER A 110 -11.33 3.74 3.76
N VAL A 111 -11.28 4.59 4.81
CA VAL A 111 -12.09 4.40 6.03
C VAL A 111 -13.58 4.38 5.71
N ALA A 112 -14.07 5.33 4.90
CA ALA A 112 -15.48 5.37 4.50
C ALA A 112 -15.88 4.14 3.68
N GLN A 113 -15.01 3.66 2.78
CA GLN A 113 -15.25 2.46 1.97
C GLN A 113 -15.25 1.18 2.81
N ILE A 114 -14.37 1.07 3.81
CA ILE A 114 -14.32 -0.06 4.74
C ILE A 114 -15.58 -0.07 5.61
N ALA A 115 -15.89 1.04 6.27
CA ALA A 115 -17.06 1.14 7.14
C ALA A 115 -18.37 0.85 6.38
N GLY A 116 -18.57 1.51 5.24
CA GLY A 116 -19.76 1.28 4.42
C GLY A 116 -19.77 -0.11 3.78
N GLY A 117 -18.64 -0.60 3.29
CA GLY A 117 -18.52 -1.92 2.69
C GLY A 117 -18.83 -3.05 3.68
N ILE A 118 -18.25 -3.00 4.89
CA ILE A 118 -18.58 -3.95 5.97
C ILE A 118 -20.06 -3.86 6.35
N GLY A 119 -20.63 -2.65 6.43
CA GLY A 119 -22.06 -2.46 6.68
C GLY A 119 -22.94 -3.17 5.64
N PHE A 120 -22.64 -3.02 4.35
CA PHE A 120 -23.37 -3.71 3.28
C PHE A 120 -23.15 -5.24 3.29
N LEU A 121 -21.93 -5.70 3.62
CA LEU A 121 -21.63 -7.13 3.74
C LEU A 121 -22.45 -7.76 4.88
N LEU A 122 -22.48 -7.13 6.05
CA LEU A 122 -23.26 -7.56 7.21
C LEU A 122 -24.76 -7.59 6.90
N TRP A 123 -25.26 -6.58 6.19
CA TRP A 123 -26.66 -6.54 5.77
C TRP A 123 -27.02 -7.65 4.76
N THR A 124 -26.08 -8.02 3.89
CA THR A 124 -26.31 -9.07 2.87
C THR A 124 -26.24 -10.47 3.47
N SER A 125 -25.19 -10.76 4.24
CA SER A 125 -25.05 -12.04 4.94
C SER A 125 -24.06 -11.90 6.11
N PRO A 126 -24.53 -11.92 7.37
CA PRO A 126 -23.66 -11.89 8.54
C PRO A 126 -22.70 -13.08 8.59
N VAL A 127 -23.15 -14.26 8.14
CA VAL A 127 -22.35 -15.50 8.18
C VAL A 127 -21.17 -15.44 7.21
N LEU A 128 -21.41 -15.04 5.95
CA LEU A 128 -20.32 -14.87 4.98
C LEU A 128 -19.37 -13.74 5.38
N THR A 129 -19.90 -12.67 5.98
CA THR A 129 -19.07 -11.56 6.48
C THR A 129 -18.17 -12.00 7.63
N GLY A 130 -18.71 -12.75 8.60
CA GLY A 130 -17.93 -13.31 9.69
C GLY A 130 -16.81 -14.22 9.20
N LEU A 131 -17.08 -15.03 8.17
CA LEU A 131 -16.06 -15.87 7.54
C LEU A 131 -14.93 -15.05 6.91
N MET A 132 -15.26 -14.01 6.16
CA MET A 132 -14.27 -13.10 5.58
C MET A 132 -13.46 -12.37 6.67
N LEU A 133 -14.15 -11.84 7.69
CA LEU A 133 -13.51 -11.17 8.82
C LEU A 133 -12.66 -12.11 9.68
N ALA A 134 -12.90 -13.42 9.66
CA ALA A 134 -12.04 -14.39 10.33
C ALA A 134 -10.72 -14.63 9.58
N VAL A 135 -10.70 -14.47 8.25
CA VAL A 135 -9.49 -14.64 7.41
C VAL A 135 -8.56 -13.43 7.49
N VAL A 136 -9.12 -12.23 7.65
CA VAL A 136 -8.34 -10.97 7.62
C VAL A 136 -7.28 -10.87 8.75
N PRO A 137 -7.60 -11.09 10.05
CA PRO A 137 -6.63 -10.95 11.14
C PRO A 137 -5.44 -11.91 11.04
N PRO A 138 -5.61 -13.22 10.75
CA PRO A 138 -4.48 -14.13 10.55
C PRO A 138 -3.56 -13.67 9.41
N VAL A 139 -4.11 -13.23 8.27
CA VAL A 139 -3.32 -12.72 7.14
C VAL A 139 -2.59 -11.44 7.51
N ALA A 140 -3.26 -10.51 8.20
CA ALA A 140 -2.66 -9.26 8.66
C ALA A 140 -1.52 -9.49 9.67
N LEU A 141 -1.74 -10.37 10.66
CA LEU A 141 -0.72 -10.75 11.64
C LEU A 141 0.48 -11.43 10.96
N GLY A 142 0.21 -12.36 10.03
CA GLY A 142 1.24 -12.97 9.19
C GLY A 142 2.05 -11.93 8.41
N GLY A 143 1.38 -10.92 7.85
CA GLY A 143 2.01 -9.80 7.16
C GLY A 143 2.93 -8.96 8.06
N VAL A 144 2.50 -8.65 9.29
CA VAL A 144 3.32 -7.91 10.27
C VAL A 144 4.57 -8.71 10.66
N LEU A 145 4.41 -10.00 10.97
CA LEU A 145 5.52 -10.88 11.34
C LEU A 145 6.52 -11.04 10.19
N TYR A 146 6.00 -11.25 8.97
CA TYR A 146 6.80 -11.32 7.75
C TYR A 146 7.56 -10.01 7.50
N GLY A 147 6.89 -8.86 7.59
CA GLY A 147 7.51 -7.55 7.41
C GLY A 147 8.67 -7.31 8.38
N ARG A 148 8.52 -7.68 9.65
CA ARG A 148 9.61 -7.63 10.65
C ARG A 148 10.79 -8.54 10.26
N ARG A 149 10.50 -9.77 9.82
CA ARG A 149 11.54 -10.73 9.42
C ARG A 149 12.31 -10.26 8.18
N VAL A 150 11.61 -9.74 7.19
CA VAL A 150 12.21 -9.19 5.95
C VAL A 150 13.04 -7.96 6.25
N ARG A 151 12.59 -7.07 7.15
CA ARG A 151 13.37 -5.88 7.52
C ARG A 151 14.71 -6.28 8.16
N LYS A 152 14.71 -7.29 9.04
CA LYS A 152 15.95 -7.84 9.61
C LYS A 152 16.85 -8.43 8.53
N LEU A 153 16.34 -9.34 7.70
CA LEU A 153 17.14 -9.97 6.64
C LEU A 153 17.65 -8.96 5.61
N SER A 154 16.90 -7.90 5.32
CA SER A 154 17.35 -6.83 4.43
C SER A 154 18.55 -6.08 5.00
N ARG A 155 18.56 -5.81 6.31
CA ARG A 155 19.72 -5.22 7.00
C ARG A 155 20.91 -6.17 7.00
N ASP A 156 20.70 -7.43 7.36
CA ASP A 156 21.77 -8.44 7.36
C ASP A 156 22.43 -8.57 5.97
N VAL A 157 21.64 -8.50 4.89
CA VAL A 157 22.15 -8.48 3.51
C VAL A 157 22.94 -7.20 3.21
N GLN A 158 22.45 -6.02 3.63
CA GLN A 158 23.15 -4.75 3.43
C GLN A 158 24.49 -4.73 4.17
N ASP A 159 24.54 -5.19 5.42
CA ASP A 159 25.76 -5.27 6.22
C ASP A 159 26.77 -6.24 5.58
N ALA A 160 26.30 -7.40 5.10
CA ALA A 160 27.16 -8.36 4.42
C ALA A 160 27.72 -7.84 3.08
N LEU A 161 26.94 -7.03 2.35
CA LEU A 161 27.41 -6.35 1.13
C LEU A 161 28.39 -5.22 1.46
N ALA A 162 28.19 -4.47 2.55
CA ALA A 162 29.14 -3.47 3.01
C ALA A 162 30.50 -4.08 3.32
N SER A 163 30.54 -5.21 4.05
CA SER A 163 31.79 -5.94 4.29
C SER A 163 32.45 -6.49 3.02
N ALA A 164 31.67 -6.82 1.98
CA ALA A 164 32.24 -7.20 0.68
C ALA A 164 32.86 -5.98 -0.04
N ASN A 165 32.20 -4.82 0.06
CA ASN A 165 32.69 -3.56 -0.51
C ASN A 165 33.97 -3.09 0.19
N GLU A 166 34.10 -3.23 1.51
CA GLU A 166 35.34 -2.93 2.23
C GLU A 166 36.54 -3.71 1.67
N VAL A 167 36.36 -5.01 1.40
CA VAL A 167 37.40 -5.85 0.77
C VAL A 167 37.76 -5.34 -0.62
N ALA A 168 36.75 -4.97 -1.41
CA ALA A 168 36.97 -4.42 -2.74
C ALA A 168 37.70 -3.07 -2.69
N GLU A 169 37.32 -2.20 -1.77
CA GLU A 169 37.93 -0.88 -1.57
C GLU A 169 39.40 -1.01 -1.15
N GLU A 170 39.71 -1.90 -0.19
CA GLU A 170 41.08 -2.19 0.24
C GLU A 170 41.93 -2.74 -0.92
N ALA A 171 41.43 -3.73 -1.65
CA ALA A 171 42.16 -4.37 -2.75
C ALA A 171 42.38 -3.43 -3.94
N ILE A 172 41.38 -2.61 -4.29
CA ILE A 172 41.46 -1.68 -5.43
C ILE A 172 42.33 -0.46 -5.08
N SER A 173 42.16 0.12 -3.90
CA SER A 173 43.02 1.23 -3.45
C SER A 173 44.47 0.78 -3.30
N GLY A 174 44.68 -0.45 -2.83
CA GLY A 174 45.99 -1.11 -2.67
C GLY A 174 46.49 -1.89 -3.89
N ILE A 175 45.97 -1.64 -5.10
CA ILE A 175 46.21 -2.51 -6.27
C ILE A 175 47.70 -2.74 -6.58
N ARG A 176 48.56 -1.74 -6.36
CA ARG A 176 50.01 -1.88 -6.55
C ARG A 176 50.60 -2.94 -5.63
N THR A 177 50.17 -2.99 -4.36
CA THR A 177 50.58 -3.99 -3.38
C THR A 177 50.05 -5.37 -3.76
N VAL A 178 48.78 -5.47 -4.16
CA VAL A 178 48.20 -6.75 -4.59
C VAL A 178 49.00 -7.34 -5.77
N ARG A 179 49.36 -6.50 -6.76
CA ARG A 179 50.17 -6.91 -7.90
C ARG A 179 51.62 -7.24 -7.53
N SER A 180 52.26 -6.48 -6.63
CA SER A 180 53.65 -6.74 -6.24
C SER A 180 53.81 -8.08 -5.50
N PHE A 181 52.76 -8.54 -4.81
CA PHE A 181 52.74 -9.83 -4.13
C PHE A 181 52.05 -10.96 -4.93
N ALA A 182 51.62 -10.70 -6.17
CA ALA A 182 50.84 -11.64 -6.99
C ALA A 182 49.63 -12.25 -6.23
N ALA A 183 48.93 -11.42 -5.45
CA ALA A 183 47.88 -11.82 -4.51
C ALA A 183 46.46 -11.73 -5.10
N GLU A 184 46.29 -11.57 -6.41
CA GLU A 184 44.98 -11.34 -7.05
C GLU A 184 43.99 -12.48 -6.79
N GLY A 185 44.48 -13.73 -6.81
CA GLY A 185 43.66 -14.91 -6.51
C GLY A 185 43.17 -14.94 -5.06
N ALA A 186 44.03 -14.52 -4.12
CA ALA A 186 43.69 -14.46 -2.70
C ALA A 186 42.62 -13.39 -2.42
N GLU A 187 42.78 -12.19 -2.98
CA GLU A 187 41.79 -11.12 -2.85
C GLU A 187 40.46 -11.48 -3.53
N THR A 188 40.51 -12.13 -4.70
CA THR A 188 39.31 -12.63 -5.38
C THR A 188 38.57 -13.66 -4.51
N ALA A 189 39.29 -14.58 -3.87
CA ALA A 189 38.69 -15.56 -2.95
C ALA A 189 38.08 -14.89 -1.70
N ARG A 190 38.75 -13.86 -1.16
CA ARG A 190 38.29 -13.08 -0.02
C ARG A 190 36.97 -12.36 -0.35
N TYR A 191 36.91 -11.68 -1.48
CA TYR A 191 35.69 -11.01 -1.97
C TYR A 191 34.56 -12.01 -2.28
N SER A 192 34.88 -13.13 -2.95
CA SER A 192 33.93 -14.19 -3.27
C SER A 192 33.29 -14.80 -2.02
N THR A 193 34.07 -15.01 -0.96
CA THR A 193 33.57 -15.53 0.32
C THR A 193 32.55 -14.58 0.95
N ARG A 194 32.85 -13.28 1.00
CA ARG A 194 31.93 -12.26 1.53
C ARG A 194 30.65 -12.14 0.69
N THR A 195 30.79 -12.17 -0.64
CA THR A 195 29.66 -12.09 -1.57
C THR A 195 28.76 -13.33 -1.48
N ARG A 196 29.32 -14.53 -1.30
CA ARG A 196 28.55 -15.76 -1.07
C ARG A 196 27.77 -15.72 0.24
N HIS A 197 28.33 -15.12 1.30
CA HIS A 197 27.61 -14.91 2.55
C HIS A 197 26.41 -13.96 2.35
N ALA A 198 26.61 -12.84 1.65
CA ALA A 198 25.52 -11.93 1.29
C ALA A 198 24.43 -12.65 0.47
N TYR A 199 24.82 -13.50 -0.50
CA TYR A 199 23.90 -14.33 -1.26
C TYR A 199 23.10 -15.30 -0.39
N ALA A 200 23.73 -15.97 0.58
CA ALA A 200 23.04 -16.91 1.47
C ALA A 200 21.95 -16.20 2.31
N LEU A 201 22.22 -14.97 2.77
CA LEU A 201 21.24 -14.13 3.47
C LEU A 201 20.13 -13.65 2.52
N ALA A 202 20.49 -13.23 1.30
CA ALA A 202 19.52 -12.83 0.28
C ALA A 202 18.61 -14.00 -0.11
N LYS A 203 19.15 -15.21 -0.26
CA LYS A 203 18.38 -16.44 -0.50
C LYS A 203 17.37 -16.70 0.61
N LYS A 204 17.76 -16.56 1.88
CA LYS A 204 16.83 -16.68 3.02
C LYS A 204 15.70 -15.64 2.94
N ARG A 205 16.01 -14.40 2.56
CA ARG A 205 15.02 -13.33 2.36
C ARG A 205 14.05 -13.67 1.23
N VAL A 206 14.56 -14.13 0.08
CA VAL A 206 13.74 -14.52 -1.08
C VAL A 206 12.83 -15.69 -0.74
N LEU A 207 13.33 -16.74 -0.10
CA LEU A 207 12.52 -17.90 0.28
C LEU A 207 11.43 -17.53 1.29
N ALA A 208 11.74 -16.67 2.26
CA ALA A 208 10.73 -16.15 3.18
C ALA A 208 9.64 -15.34 2.44
N GLY A 209 10.02 -14.58 1.41
CA GLY A 209 9.05 -13.84 0.60
C GLY A 209 8.21 -14.71 -0.30
N ALA A 210 8.81 -15.71 -0.92
CA ALA A 210 8.10 -16.70 -1.72
C ALA A 210 7.08 -17.46 -0.89
N SER A 211 7.42 -17.89 0.33
CA SER A 211 6.47 -18.56 1.21
C SER A 211 5.32 -17.65 1.64
N PHE A 212 5.59 -16.39 1.99
CA PHE A 212 4.55 -15.42 2.33
C PHE A 212 3.60 -15.15 1.15
N MET A 213 4.14 -14.93 -0.05
CA MET A 213 3.32 -14.74 -1.26
C MET A 213 2.47 -15.97 -1.57
N ALA A 214 3.05 -17.17 -1.46
CA ALA A 214 2.33 -18.42 -1.68
C ALA A 214 1.19 -18.61 -0.67
N SER A 215 1.47 -18.43 0.64
CA SER A 215 0.46 -18.53 1.70
C SER A 215 -0.63 -17.47 1.56
N GLY A 216 -0.28 -16.22 1.22
CA GLY A 216 -1.24 -15.14 1.01
C GLY A 216 -2.16 -15.41 -0.19
N SER A 217 -1.59 -15.83 -1.33
CA SER A 217 -2.36 -16.21 -2.52
C SER A 217 -3.27 -17.40 -2.25
N PHE A 218 -2.76 -18.44 -1.58
CA PHE A 218 -3.57 -19.58 -1.18
C PHE A 218 -4.73 -19.17 -0.27
N ALA A 219 -4.47 -18.35 0.76
CA ALA A 219 -5.51 -17.87 1.67
C ALA A 219 -6.61 -17.08 0.93
N ALA A 220 -6.22 -16.23 -0.03
CA ALA A 220 -7.17 -15.47 -0.85
C ALA A 220 -8.07 -16.38 -1.71
N TYR A 221 -7.48 -17.32 -2.45
CA TYR A 221 -8.24 -18.26 -3.27
C TYR A 221 -9.08 -19.23 -2.43
N ALA A 222 -8.56 -19.71 -1.30
CA ALA A 222 -9.30 -20.55 -0.38
C ALA A 222 -10.51 -19.81 0.22
N ALA A 223 -10.34 -18.54 0.64
CA ALA A 223 -11.44 -17.72 1.13
C ALA A 223 -12.51 -17.51 0.05
N ALA A 224 -12.11 -17.19 -1.19
CA ALA A 224 -13.03 -17.06 -2.31
C ALA A 224 -13.79 -18.38 -2.57
N ALA A 225 -13.10 -19.52 -2.59
CA ALA A 225 -13.72 -20.83 -2.79
C ALA A 225 -14.75 -21.15 -1.70
N VAL A 226 -14.45 -20.84 -0.44
CA VAL A 226 -15.39 -21.02 0.68
C VAL A 226 -16.61 -20.11 0.55
N VAL A 227 -16.42 -18.85 0.14
CA VAL A 227 -17.52 -17.92 -0.13
C VAL A 227 -18.40 -18.43 -1.27
N PHE A 228 -17.82 -18.92 -2.37
CA PHE A 228 -18.59 -19.53 -3.47
C PHE A 228 -19.34 -20.79 -3.04
N TRP A 229 -18.69 -21.66 -2.26
CA TRP A 229 -19.32 -22.90 -1.79
C TRP A 229 -20.48 -22.65 -0.83
N TYR A 230 -20.28 -21.80 0.19
CA TYR A 230 -21.34 -21.50 1.16
C TYR A 230 -22.39 -20.55 0.56
N GLY A 231 -21.97 -19.50 -0.14
CA GLY A 231 -22.84 -18.58 -0.85
C GLY A 231 -23.69 -19.25 -1.93
N GLY A 232 -23.11 -20.19 -2.68
CA GLY A 232 -23.87 -21.00 -3.64
C GLY A 232 -24.93 -21.86 -2.97
N ARG A 233 -24.65 -22.44 -1.79
CA ARG A 233 -25.66 -23.18 -1.02
C ARG A 233 -26.78 -22.29 -0.48
N LEU A 234 -26.47 -21.07 -0.06
CA LEU A 234 -27.48 -20.06 0.30
C LEU A 234 -28.40 -19.73 -0.88
N VAL A 235 -27.83 -19.60 -2.08
CA VAL A 235 -28.60 -19.38 -3.31
C VAL A 235 -29.50 -20.57 -3.64
N LEU A 236 -28.99 -21.79 -3.55
CA LEU A 236 -29.77 -23.01 -3.80
C LEU A 236 -30.93 -23.18 -2.80
N ARG A 237 -30.78 -22.67 -1.57
CA ARG A 237 -31.85 -22.68 -0.55
C ARG A 237 -32.84 -21.52 -0.69
N GLY A 238 -32.62 -20.60 -1.62
CA GLY A 238 -33.45 -19.40 -1.78
C GLY A 238 -33.24 -18.34 -0.68
N GLU A 239 -32.24 -18.50 0.19
CA GLU A 239 -31.91 -17.55 1.27
C GLU A 239 -31.16 -16.31 0.74
N MET A 240 -30.57 -16.40 -0.46
CA MET A 240 -29.86 -15.32 -1.12
C MET A 240 -30.07 -15.37 -2.64
N THR A 241 -30.11 -14.22 -3.30
CA THR A 241 -30.18 -14.16 -4.77
C THR A 241 -28.78 -14.26 -5.40
N VAL A 242 -28.70 -14.65 -6.67
CA VAL A 242 -27.42 -14.69 -7.40
C VAL A 242 -26.78 -13.30 -7.45
N GLY A 243 -27.55 -12.25 -7.71
CA GLY A 243 -27.09 -10.87 -7.65
C GLY A 243 -26.65 -10.46 -6.24
N GLY A 244 -27.30 -10.98 -5.20
CA GLY A 244 -26.87 -10.83 -3.80
C GLY A 244 -25.45 -11.34 -3.59
N LEU A 245 -25.17 -12.58 -4.01
CA LEU A 245 -23.83 -13.17 -3.94
C LEU A 245 -22.80 -12.38 -4.77
N THR A 246 -23.15 -11.98 -5.99
CA THR A 246 -22.22 -11.23 -6.84
C THR A 246 -21.90 -9.86 -6.24
N SER A 247 -22.90 -9.15 -5.70
CA SER A 247 -22.68 -7.88 -5.01
C SER A 247 -21.81 -8.05 -3.77
N PHE A 248 -22.00 -9.13 -3.00
CA PHE A 248 -21.17 -9.48 -1.85
C PHE A 248 -19.69 -9.64 -2.23
N LEU A 249 -19.40 -10.34 -3.33
CA LEU A 249 -18.04 -10.51 -3.84
C LEU A 249 -17.40 -9.18 -4.24
N VAL A 250 -18.16 -8.30 -4.92
CA VAL A 250 -17.64 -6.97 -5.30
C VAL A 250 -17.40 -6.09 -4.08
N TYR A 251 -18.30 -6.08 -3.10
CA TYR A 251 -18.08 -5.37 -1.84
C TYR A 251 -16.85 -5.87 -1.11
N THR A 252 -16.63 -7.19 -1.10
CA THR A 252 -15.46 -7.81 -0.49
C THR A 252 -14.17 -7.30 -1.14
N LEU A 253 -14.12 -7.22 -2.48
CA LEU A 253 -12.97 -6.65 -3.20
C LEU A 253 -12.75 -5.17 -2.88
N ILE A 254 -13.82 -4.38 -2.81
CA ILE A 254 -13.73 -2.95 -2.45
C ILE A 254 -13.13 -2.78 -1.05
N VAL A 255 -13.59 -3.57 -0.07
CA VAL A 255 -13.05 -3.53 1.30
C VAL A 255 -11.60 -3.98 1.32
N ALA A 256 -11.24 -5.05 0.61
CA ALA A 256 -9.86 -5.55 0.53
C ALA A 256 -8.89 -4.50 -0.06
N PHE A 257 -9.25 -3.86 -1.17
CA PHE A 257 -8.43 -2.80 -1.76
C PHE A 257 -8.31 -1.58 -0.86
N SER A 258 -9.39 -1.23 -0.15
CA SER A 258 -9.39 -0.10 0.78
C SER A 258 -8.51 -0.36 2.01
N LEU A 259 -8.52 -1.60 2.51
CA LEU A 259 -7.61 -2.04 3.59
C LEU A 259 -6.14 -2.00 3.14
N GLY A 260 -5.84 -2.48 1.92
CA GLY A 260 -4.50 -2.40 1.34
C GLY A 260 -4.02 -0.94 1.23
N ALA A 261 -4.86 -0.05 0.70
CA ALA A 261 -4.55 1.37 0.61
C ALA A 261 -4.29 2.02 1.99
N LEU A 262 -5.05 1.65 3.04
CA LEU A 262 -4.75 2.14 4.40
C LEU A 262 -3.44 1.61 4.95
N ALA A 263 -3.10 0.35 4.68
CA ALA A 263 -1.83 -0.23 5.11
C ALA A 263 -0.63 0.46 4.45
N ASP A 264 -0.74 0.76 3.15
CA ASP A 264 0.29 1.50 2.41
C ASP A 264 0.43 2.94 2.93
N LEU A 265 -0.67 3.63 3.18
CA LEU A 265 -0.67 4.96 3.80
C LEU A 265 -0.02 4.97 5.19
N TRP A 266 -0.31 3.96 6.01
CA TRP A 266 0.31 3.81 7.33
C TRP A 266 1.82 3.59 7.19
N ALA A 267 2.25 2.78 6.23
CA ALA A 267 3.67 2.58 5.94
C ALA A 267 4.35 3.88 5.47
N ASP A 268 3.70 4.66 4.61
CA ASP A 268 4.18 5.97 4.17
C ASP A 268 4.29 6.98 5.30
N PHE A 269 3.29 7.03 6.18
CA PHE A 269 3.32 7.89 7.35
C PHE A 269 4.45 7.50 8.32
N MET A 270 4.66 6.20 8.54
CA MET A 270 5.77 5.72 9.36
C MET A 270 7.15 6.02 8.71
N ARG A 271 7.23 5.99 7.37
CA ARG A 271 8.43 6.38 6.63
C ARG A 271 8.71 7.88 6.77
N SER A 272 7.70 8.74 6.67
CA SER A 272 7.88 10.20 6.77
C SER A 272 8.27 10.63 8.18
N LEU A 273 7.67 10.05 9.23
CA LEU A 273 8.07 10.32 10.62
C LEU A 273 9.52 9.94 10.89
N GLY A 274 9.95 8.76 10.43
CA GLY A 274 11.34 8.31 10.61
C GLY A 274 12.37 9.11 9.80
N ALA A 275 11.94 9.86 8.78
CA ALA A 275 12.78 10.80 8.04
C ALA A 275 12.84 12.17 8.73
N ALA A 276 11.76 12.62 9.36
CA ALA A 276 11.69 13.90 10.06
C ALA A 276 12.41 13.92 11.43
N GLU A 277 12.63 12.76 12.05
CA GLU A 277 13.44 12.62 13.29
C GLU A 277 14.97 12.68 13.04
N ARG A 278 15.43 12.67 11.79
CA ARG A 278 16.86 12.74 11.42
C ARG A 278 17.24 14.15 10.95
#